data_AF-A0A0G1X378-F1
#
_entry.id   AF-A0A0G1X378-F1
#
_cell.length_a   1.000
_cell.length_b   1.000
_cell.length_c   1.000
_cell.angle_alpha   90.00
_cell.angle_beta   90.00
_cell.angle_gamma   90.00
#
_symmetry.space_group_name_H-M   'P 1'
#
loop_
_entity.id
_entity.type
_entity.pdbx_description
1 polymer ?
#
loop_
_entity_poly.entity_id
_entity_poly.type
_entity_poly.pdbx_seq_one_letter_code
_entity_poly.pdbx_strand_id
1 'polypeptide(L)'
;MADVPAPTPQNTDGIWILLIVSFIFFAWVSNGGPSKFEERQGATRLADGGTSVIRSTSERETTARTSPSSPVTQTSSSDLARSPYAGKVVISSKGSAASAIQVNQENITIRNNTRSESISITGWTVKNGRENKLFPTSSSTLQVRYQSDRVAIPTGARILTGTQANFLTPVVLGPREQAYLVTGKMPNQSPYAVPVSFKLNKCIGYLEALPPYNFSPRASANCPAPSKEPELASLEQSCYNYVRRLSACHTPVFEVRDGIDYVDKTTGLSGYCKSYVKKRFSYSGCLAQHVADNDFTGTSWYIYLNYPQQLWDMNREHISLYDAQGRLVDELSY
;
A
#
# COMPACT_ATOMS: atom_id res chain seq x y z
N MET A 1 49.85 -54.00 10.94
CA MET A 1 50.30 -52.59 10.85
C MET A 1 49.18 -51.81 10.20
N ALA A 2 48.56 -50.77 10.72
CA ALA A 2 48.30 -50.27 12.07
C ALA A 2 47.07 -49.36 11.86
N ASP A 3 46.03 -49.49 12.69
CA ASP A 3 44.81 -48.67 12.62
C ASP A 3 45.10 -47.21 13.01
N VAL A 4 44.60 -46.26 12.21
CA VAL A 4 44.61 -44.83 12.51
C VAL A 4 43.22 -44.44 13.05
N PRO A 5 43.10 -43.86 14.27
CA PRO A 5 41.79 -43.50 14.80
C PRO A 5 41.30 -42.15 14.23
N ALA A 6 39.99 -42.06 14.02
CA ALA A 6 39.30 -40.84 13.59
C ALA A 6 39.28 -39.77 14.69
N PRO A 7 39.35 -38.47 14.35
CA PRO A 7 39.31 -37.39 15.34
C PRO A 7 37.89 -37.17 15.88
N THR A 8 37.77 -37.02 17.20
CA THR A 8 36.56 -36.58 17.89
C THR A 8 36.33 -35.07 17.69
N PRO A 9 35.09 -34.62 17.45
CA PRO A 9 34.78 -33.20 17.34
C PRO A 9 34.84 -32.54 18.73
N GLN A 10 35.77 -31.61 18.91
CA GLN A 10 35.80 -30.71 20.06
C GLN A 10 34.74 -29.62 19.87
N ASN A 11 33.76 -29.57 20.78
CA ASN A 11 32.75 -28.52 20.87
C ASN A 11 33.37 -27.24 21.45
N THR A 12 34.20 -26.55 20.67
CA THR A 12 34.84 -25.28 21.06
C THR A 12 34.02 -24.05 20.64
N ASP A 13 33.05 -24.21 19.73
CA ASP A 13 32.28 -23.08 19.18
C ASP A 13 31.14 -22.60 20.08
N GLY A 14 30.59 -23.46 20.94
CA GLY A 14 29.49 -23.09 21.85
C GLY A 14 29.91 -22.15 22.98
N ILE A 15 31.17 -22.24 23.41
CA ILE A 15 31.70 -21.44 24.53
C ILE A 15 31.90 -19.98 24.11
N TRP A 16 32.36 -19.74 22.88
CA TRP A 16 32.54 -18.38 22.35
C TRP A 16 31.22 -17.63 22.17
N ILE A 17 30.17 -18.32 21.73
CA ILE A 17 28.84 -17.72 21.57
C ILE A 17 28.28 -17.28 22.93
N LEU A 18 28.44 -18.10 23.98
CA LEU A 18 28.00 -17.75 25.33
C LEU A 18 28.76 -16.55 25.92
N LEU A 19 30.07 -16.45 25.64
CA LEU A 19 30.87 -15.30 26.07
C LEU A 19 30.46 -14.01 25.37
N ILE A 20 30.16 -14.05 24.07
CA ILE A 20 29.69 -12.89 23.30
C ILE A 20 28.31 -12.43 23.78
N VAL A 21 27.36 -13.35 24.00
CA VAL A 21 26.02 -13.02 24.49
C VAL A 21 26.08 -12.42 25.90
N SER A 22 26.93 -12.99 26.77
CA SER A 22 27.16 -12.44 28.11
C SER A 22 27.74 -11.02 28.06
N PHE A 23 28.74 -10.78 27.22
CA PHE A 23 29.33 -9.46 27.06
C PHE A 23 28.33 -8.41 26.54
N ILE A 24 27.50 -8.77 25.56
CA ILE A 24 26.44 -7.90 25.03
C ILE A 24 25.40 -7.61 26.12
N PHE A 25 25.02 -8.61 26.93
CA PHE A 25 24.09 -8.43 28.04
C PHE A 25 24.64 -7.50 29.11
N PHE A 26 25.91 -7.65 29.51
CA PHE A 26 26.55 -6.76 30.48
C PHE A 26 26.74 -5.34 29.92
N ALA A 27 27.08 -5.19 28.64
CA ALA A 27 27.16 -3.89 27.97
C ALA A 27 25.79 -3.20 27.83
N TRP A 28 24.71 -3.98 27.70
CA TRP A 28 23.34 -3.46 27.67
C TRP A 28 22.84 -3.05 29.07
N VAL A 29 23.21 -3.80 30.11
CA VAL A 29 22.90 -3.43 31.51
C VAL A 29 23.71 -2.21 31.96
N SER A 30 24.99 -2.11 31.59
CA SER A 30 25.85 -0.98 31.98
C SER A 30 25.52 0.33 31.27
N ASN A 31 25.00 0.28 30.04
CA ASN A 31 24.53 1.44 29.28
C ASN A 31 23.07 1.82 29.56
N GLY A 32 22.48 1.30 30.65
CA GLY A 32 21.16 1.70 31.12
C GLY A 32 20.03 1.11 30.29
N GLY A 33 19.77 -0.19 30.49
CA GLY A 33 18.59 -0.89 29.98
C GLY A 33 17.26 -0.10 30.16
N PRO A 34 16.16 -0.53 29.52
CA PRO A 34 14.99 0.28 29.23
C PRO A 34 14.47 0.97 30.49
N SER A 35 14.70 2.29 30.53
CA SER A 35 14.11 3.17 31.53
C SER A 35 12.60 3.02 31.45
N LYS A 36 11.99 2.63 32.56
CA LYS A 36 10.55 2.79 32.79
C LYS A 36 10.21 4.24 32.49
N PHE A 37 9.18 4.48 31.67
CA PHE A 37 8.64 5.82 31.44
C PHE A 37 8.05 6.31 32.77
N GLU A 38 8.86 7.06 33.50
CA GLU A 38 8.47 7.76 34.71
C GLU A 38 7.79 9.07 34.31
N GLU A 39 6.54 9.17 34.75
CA GLU A 39 5.63 10.30 34.67
C GLU A 39 6.31 11.59 35.13
N ARG A 40 6.73 12.44 34.19
CA ARG A 40 7.17 13.81 34.50
C ARG A 40 6.00 14.77 34.39
N GLN A 41 5.42 15.05 35.56
CA GLN A 41 4.64 16.26 35.81
C GLN A 41 5.52 17.49 35.53
N GLY A 42 5.22 18.18 34.42
CA GLY A 42 5.69 19.53 34.15
C GLY A 42 4.52 20.50 34.36
N ALA A 43 4.42 21.02 35.59
CA ALA A 43 3.51 22.09 35.92
C ALA A 43 3.97 23.39 35.24
N THR A 44 3.20 23.86 34.26
CA THR A 44 3.10 25.29 33.95
C THR A 44 1.65 25.70 34.19
N ARG A 45 1.44 26.38 35.32
CA ARG A 45 0.21 27.11 35.61
C ARG A 45 0.10 28.27 34.62
N LEU A 46 -0.96 28.27 33.83
CA LEU A 46 -1.61 29.50 33.38
C LEU A 46 -3.10 29.36 33.70
N ALA A 47 -3.61 30.41 34.32
CA ALA A 47 -4.88 30.46 35.01
C ALA A 47 -6.07 30.63 34.05
N ASP A 48 -7.22 30.31 34.64
CA ASP A 48 -8.57 30.81 34.37
C ASP A 48 -9.32 30.38 33.11
N GLY A 49 -10.44 29.68 33.37
CA GLY A 49 -11.71 30.08 32.78
C GLY A 49 -12.63 28.95 32.32
N GLY A 50 -13.49 28.47 33.23
CA GLY A 50 -14.87 28.14 32.86
C GLY A 50 -15.23 26.66 32.64
N THR A 51 -15.36 25.90 33.73
CA THR A 51 -16.22 24.71 33.77
C THR A 51 -17.69 25.18 33.76
N SER A 52 -18.40 25.08 32.64
CA SER A 52 -19.85 25.30 32.63
C SER A 52 -20.57 23.98 32.92
N VAL A 53 -20.97 23.81 34.17
CA VAL A 53 -22.00 22.86 34.60
C VAL A 53 -23.34 23.35 34.05
N ILE A 54 -23.97 22.58 33.15
CA ILE A 54 -25.29 22.92 32.62
C ILE A 54 -26.35 22.56 33.66
N ARG A 55 -26.91 23.59 34.31
CA ARG A 55 -28.10 23.51 35.15
C ARG A 55 -29.28 24.08 34.36
N SER A 56 -30.29 23.25 34.12
CA SER A 56 -31.51 23.55 33.39
C SER A 56 -32.58 24.13 34.32
N THR A 57 -32.90 25.41 34.12
CA THR A 57 -34.10 26.16 34.56
C THR A 57 -34.07 27.45 33.73
N SER A 58 -35.13 28.07 33.21
CA SER A 58 -36.58 27.89 33.25
C SER A 58 -37.14 28.69 32.05
N GLU A 59 -38.44 28.56 31.84
CA GLU A 59 -39.33 29.59 31.33
C GLU A 59 -39.54 29.82 29.83
N ARG A 60 -40.83 29.90 29.58
CA ARG A 60 -41.60 29.98 28.36
C ARG A 60 -42.23 31.35 28.40
N GLU A 61 -41.90 32.22 27.46
CA GLU A 61 -42.72 33.40 27.20
C GLU A 61 -42.76 33.71 25.70
N THR A 62 -43.94 34.19 25.29
CA THR A 62 -44.47 34.19 23.93
C THR A 62 -44.41 35.60 23.35
N THR A 63 -44.59 35.72 22.03
CA THR A 63 -44.89 36.93 21.21
C THR A 63 -43.68 37.79 20.81
N ALA A 64 -43.56 38.39 19.61
CA ALA A 64 -44.41 38.54 18.43
C ALA A 64 -43.55 38.76 17.16
N ARG A 65 -44.16 38.53 15.99
CA ARG A 65 -43.69 38.86 14.64
C ARG A 65 -43.28 40.32 14.48
N THR A 66 -42.23 40.59 13.69
CA THR A 66 -42.24 41.55 12.56
C THR A 66 -41.02 41.29 11.66
N SER A 67 -41.28 41.03 10.37
CA SER A 67 -40.26 40.99 9.30
C SER A 67 -40.12 42.39 8.67
N PRO A 68 -38.93 42.73 8.16
CA PRO A 68 -38.84 43.03 6.73
C PRO A 68 -37.68 42.30 6.04
N SER A 69 -38.00 41.71 4.89
CA SER A 69 -37.11 40.99 3.99
C SER A 69 -36.23 41.93 3.17
N SER A 70 -34.93 41.66 3.15
CA SER A 70 -34.03 41.98 2.03
C SER A 70 -33.17 40.73 1.76
N PRO A 71 -33.03 40.27 0.51
CA PRO A 71 -32.32 39.03 0.22
C PRO A 71 -30.83 39.29 0.23
N VAL A 72 -30.19 39.14 1.38
CA VAL A 72 -28.75 38.90 1.44
C VAL A 72 -28.56 37.44 1.05
N THR A 73 -27.96 37.20 -0.11
CA THR A 73 -27.46 35.88 -0.51
C THR A 73 -26.43 35.43 0.52
N GLN A 74 -26.90 34.69 1.52
CA GLN A 74 -26.05 34.00 2.48
C GLN A 74 -25.47 32.78 1.75
N THR A 75 -24.28 32.93 1.18
CA THR A 75 -23.41 31.78 0.92
C THR A 75 -23.11 31.16 2.28
N SER A 76 -23.79 30.06 2.58
CA SER A 76 -23.67 29.36 3.85
C SER A 76 -22.24 28.86 4.05
N SER A 77 -21.73 28.98 5.26
CA SER A 77 -20.43 28.45 5.71
C SER A 77 -20.23 26.94 5.46
N SER A 78 -21.29 26.22 5.08
CA SER A 78 -21.26 24.84 4.62
C SER A 78 -20.54 24.62 3.29
N ASP A 79 -20.53 25.63 2.40
CA ASP A 79 -19.92 25.51 1.06
C ASP A 79 -18.39 25.66 1.10
N LEU A 80 -17.84 26.34 2.10
CA LEU A 80 -16.39 26.50 2.29
C LEU A 80 -15.72 25.24 2.87
N ALA A 81 -16.49 24.35 3.51
CA ALA A 81 -15.98 23.08 4.04
C ALA A 81 -15.88 21.98 2.96
N ARG A 82 -16.60 22.13 1.84
CA ARG A 82 -16.68 21.12 0.79
C ARG A 82 -15.65 21.40 -0.31
N SER A 83 -14.91 20.36 -0.68
CA SER A 83 -13.90 20.43 -1.72
C SER A 83 -14.54 20.60 -3.11
N PRO A 84 -13.91 21.32 -4.06
CA PRO A 84 -14.32 21.34 -5.47
C PRO A 84 -14.22 19.96 -6.15
N TYR A 85 -13.56 19.00 -5.50
CA TYR A 85 -13.48 17.61 -5.95
C TYR A 85 -14.58 16.73 -5.38
N ALA A 86 -15.47 17.26 -4.52
CA ALA A 86 -16.59 16.50 -3.98
C ALA A 86 -17.50 15.98 -5.11
N GLY A 87 -17.82 14.69 -5.07
CA GLY A 87 -18.54 13.97 -6.13
C GLY A 87 -17.71 13.67 -7.39
N LYS A 88 -16.60 14.38 -7.62
CA LYS A 88 -15.65 14.08 -8.70
C LYS A 88 -14.71 12.94 -8.31
N VAL A 89 -14.15 12.97 -7.11
CA VAL A 89 -13.39 11.85 -6.54
C VAL A 89 -14.18 11.29 -5.38
N VAL A 90 -14.37 9.97 -5.37
CA VAL A 90 -15.17 9.28 -4.34
C VAL A 90 -14.43 8.07 -3.79
N ILE A 91 -14.70 7.70 -2.55
CA ILE A 91 -14.33 6.42 -1.98
C ILE A 91 -15.31 5.36 -2.53
N SER A 92 -14.95 4.75 -3.64
CA SER A 92 -15.85 3.85 -4.38
C SER A 92 -16.02 2.47 -3.73
N SER A 93 -15.12 2.07 -2.84
CA SER A 93 -15.21 0.80 -2.13
C SER A 93 -14.40 0.83 -0.84
N LYS A 94 -14.93 0.19 0.23
CA LYS A 94 -14.17 -0.09 1.45
C LYS A 94 -13.08 -1.14 1.27
N GLY A 95 -12.98 -1.77 0.09
CA GLY A 95 -11.97 -2.78 -0.19
C GLY A 95 -11.93 -3.86 0.88
N SER A 96 -10.75 -4.06 1.45
CA SER A 96 -10.50 -5.00 2.55
C SER A 96 -10.42 -4.32 3.92
N ALA A 97 -10.75 -3.02 4.04
CA ALA A 97 -10.66 -2.26 5.28
C ALA A 97 -11.37 -2.94 6.47
N ALA A 98 -12.49 -3.64 6.21
CA ALA A 98 -13.27 -4.30 7.25
C ALA A 98 -12.80 -5.73 7.60
N SER A 99 -11.81 -6.29 6.87
CA SER A 99 -11.51 -7.73 6.92
C SER A 99 -10.03 -8.10 6.85
N ALA A 100 -9.15 -7.19 6.39
CA ALA A 100 -7.74 -7.47 6.26
C ALA A 100 -7.08 -7.55 7.64
N ILE A 101 -6.30 -8.61 7.86
CA ILE A 101 -5.49 -8.78 9.08
C ILE A 101 -4.12 -8.12 8.90
N GLN A 102 -3.56 -8.19 7.68
CA GLN A 102 -2.24 -7.65 7.38
C GLN A 102 -2.35 -6.20 6.90
N VAL A 103 -1.49 -5.33 7.45
CA VAL A 103 -1.51 -3.88 7.15
C VAL A 103 -1.23 -3.59 5.67
N ASN A 104 -0.37 -4.39 5.03
CA ASN A 104 -0.09 -4.29 3.59
C ASN A 104 -1.18 -4.93 2.71
N GLN A 105 -2.24 -5.47 3.32
CA GLN A 105 -3.41 -6.00 2.61
C GLN A 105 -4.68 -5.19 2.85
N GLU A 106 -4.71 -4.39 3.91
CA GLU A 106 -5.78 -3.45 4.24
C GLU A 106 -5.81 -2.31 3.21
N ASN A 107 -6.94 -2.14 2.53
CA ASN A 107 -7.10 -1.10 1.52
C ASN A 107 -8.51 -0.58 1.39
N ILE A 108 -8.61 0.64 0.86
CA ILE A 108 -9.82 1.22 0.28
C ILE A 108 -9.58 1.56 -1.20
N THR A 109 -10.64 1.77 -1.96
CA THR A 109 -10.53 2.23 -3.35
C THR A 109 -11.14 3.62 -3.49
N ILE A 110 -10.38 4.54 -4.09
CA ILE A 110 -10.89 5.83 -4.54
C ILE A 110 -10.96 5.87 -6.06
N ARG A 111 -11.92 6.59 -6.63
CA ARG A 111 -12.14 6.66 -8.07
C ARG A 111 -12.44 8.08 -8.52
N ASN A 112 -11.86 8.47 -9.66
CA ASN A 112 -12.26 9.66 -10.40
C ASN A 112 -13.54 9.34 -11.21
N ASN A 113 -14.65 9.97 -10.87
CA ASN A 113 -15.95 9.83 -11.52
C ASN A 113 -16.14 10.70 -12.77
N THR A 114 -15.22 11.64 -13.01
CA THR A 114 -15.33 12.53 -14.16
C THR A 114 -15.12 11.76 -15.47
N ARG A 115 -15.61 12.35 -16.57
CA ARG A 115 -15.50 11.77 -17.92
C ARG A 115 -14.32 12.31 -18.73
N SER A 116 -13.73 13.42 -18.31
CA SER A 116 -12.71 14.14 -19.10
C SER A 116 -11.63 14.83 -18.25
N GLU A 117 -11.79 14.93 -16.93
CA GLU A 117 -10.87 15.68 -16.07
C GLU A 117 -9.87 14.72 -15.41
N SER A 118 -8.59 15.07 -15.45
CA SER A 118 -7.56 14.39 -14.68
C SER A 118 -7.34 15.13 -13.37
N ILE A 119 -7.33 14.41 -12.25
CA ILE A 119 -7.26 15.00 -10.90
C ILE A 119 -6.01 14.49 -10.19
N SER A 120 -5.15 15.41 -9.74
CA SER A 120 -4.02 15.05 -8.88
C SER A 120 -4.48 14.89 -7.45
N ILE A 121 -4.11 13.77 -6.84
CA ILE A 121 -4.51 13.38 -5.48
C ILE A 121 -3.32 13.28 -4.53
N THR A 122 -2.09 13.55 -5.00
CA THR A 122 -0.93 13.62 -4.11
C THR A 122 -1.11 14.73 -3.08
N GLY A 123 -0.75 14.45 -1.82
CA GLY A 123 -0.91 15.38 -0.70
C GLY A 123 -2.33 15.45 -0.13
N TRP A 124 -3.32 14.81 -0.77
CA TRP A 124 -4.63 14.61 -0.14
C TRP A 124 -4.49 13.69 1.06
N THR A 125 -5.41 13.78 2.01
CA THR A 125 -5.33 12.99 3.25
C THR A 125 -6.54 12.10 3.44
N VAL A 126 -6.30 10.89 3.93
CA VAL A 126 -7.35 10.02 4.46
C VAL A 126 -7.30 10.05 5.98
N LYS A 127 -8.47 10.05 6.61
CA LYS A 127 -8.65 10.11 8.06
C LYS A 127 -9.58 9.00 8.52
N ASN A 128 -9.24 8.33 9.61
CA ASN A 128 -10.15 7.38 10.26
C ASN A 128 -11.10 8.06 11.27
N GLY A 129 -12.11 7.34 11.72
CA GLY A 129 -13.15 7.85 12.61
C GLY A 129 -12.84 7.66 14.09
N ARG A 130 -11.58 7.47 14.48
CA ARG A 130 -11.21 7.01 15.83
C ARG A 130 -11.65 7.99 16.92
N GLU A 131 -11.59 9.30 16.66
CA GLU A 131 -12.05 10.33 17.62
C GLU A 131 -13.54 10.26 17.95
N ASN A 132 -14.34 9.69 17.04
CA ASN A 132 -15.78 9.54 17.21
C ASN A 132 -16.14 8.34 18.08
N LYS A 133 -15.18 7.48 18.43
CA LYS A 133 -15.39 6.22 19.16
C LYS A 133 -14.89 6.32 20.61
N LEU A 134 -15.57 5.59 21.49
CA LEU A 134 -15.18 5.40 22.89
C LEU A 134 -14.57 4.01 23.03
N PHE A 135 -13.39 3.95 23.64
CA PHE A 135 -12.67 2.71 23.88
C PHE A 135 -12.64 2.41 25.37
N PRO A 136 -12.99 1.18 25.80
CA PRO A 136 -12.89 0.79 27.19
C PRO A 136 -11.42 0.75 27.62
N THR A 137 -11.15 1.10 28.87
CA THR A 137 -9.84 0.88 29.48
C THR A 137 -9.85 -0.43 30.28
N SER A 138 -8.71 -0.82 30.85
CA SER A 138 -8.64 -1.94 31.80
C SER A 138 -9.52 -1.73 33.04
N SER A 139 -9.88 -0.48 33.35
CA SER A 139 -10.95 -0.17 34.29
C SER A 139 -12.30 -0.16 33.57
N SER A 140 -13.23 -1.01 33.99
CA SER A 140 -14.59 -1.11 33.45
C SER A 140 -15.42 0.17 33.57
N THR A 141 -14.94 1.17 34.32
CA THR A 141 -15.61 2.45 34.56
C THR A 141 -15.06 3.62 33.73
N LEU A 142 -13.94 3.44 33.03
CA LEU A 142 -13.31 4.51 32.26
C LEU A 142 -13.31 4.19 30.77
N GLN A 143 -13.69 5.21 29.98
CA GLN A 143 -13.65 5.19 28.52
C GLN A 143 -12.77 6.34 28.02
N VAL A 144 -12.03 6.09 26.95
CA VAL A 144 -11.12 7.07 26.33
C VAL A 144 -11.48 7.30 24.86
N ARG A 145 -11.23 8.52 24.39
CA ARG A 145 -11.25 8.86 22.96
C ARG A 145 -9.82 9.09 22.50
N TYR A 146 -9.44 8.44 21.39
CA TYR A 146 -8.15 8.67 20.77
C TYR A 146 -8.30 9.66 19.62
N GLN A 147 -7.23 10.40 19.31
CA GLN A 147 -7.21 11.21 18.10
C GLN A 147 -7.28 10.33 16.86
N SER A 148 -7.87 10.87 15.80
CA SER A 148 -7.91 10.19 14.52
C SER A 148 -6.55 10.23 13.84
N ASP A 149 -6.20 9.13 13.21
CA ASP A 149 -5.02 9.07 12.36
C ASP A 149 -5.33 9.74 11.03
N ARG A 150 -4.39 10.54 10.54
CA ARG A 150 -4.44 11.19 9.22
C ARG A 150 -3.19 10.81 8.45
N VAL A 151 -3.37 10.31 7.23
CA VAL A 151 -2.25 9.89 6.37
C VAL A 151 -2.36 10.54 5.01
N ALA A 152 -1.27 11.13 4.54
CA ALA A 152 -1.19 11.78 3.25
C ALA A 152 -0.91 10.76 2.13
N ILE A 153 -1.54 10.96 0.97
CA ILE A 153 -1.27 10.21 -0.25
C ILE A 153 0.10 10.67 -0.79
N PRO A 154 1.09 9.77 -0.89
CA PRO A 154 2.42 10.14 -1.35
C PRO A 154 2.46 10.39 -2.87
N THR A 155 3.63 10.76 -3.37
CA THR A 155 3.97 10.63 -4.80
C THR A 155 4.08 9.16 -5.20
N GLY A 156 4.09 8.89 -6.51
CA GLY A 156 4.29 7.54 -7.04
C GLY A 156 5.02 7.53 -8.37
N ALA A 157 5.46 6.34 -8.79
CA ALA A 157 6.10 6.13 -10.06
C ALA A 157 5.07 5.74 -11.14
N ARG A 158 5.12 6.36 -12.32
CA ARG A 158 4.30 5.91 -13.45
C ARG A 158 4.70 4.53 -13.95
N ILE A 159 5.98 4.18 -13.77
CA ILE A 159 6.56 2.90 -14.15
C ILE A 159 7.39 2.42 -12.97
N LEU A 160 7.02 1.26 -12.44
CA LEU A 160 7.84 0.56 -11.46
C LEU A 160 8.98 -0.15 -12.22
N THR A 161 10.23 0.18 -11.92
CA THR A 161 11.38 -0.43 -12.62
C THR A 161 11.83 -1.73 -11.95
N GLY A 162 11.63 -1.84 -10.63
CA GLY A 162 11.94 -3.02 -9.81
C GLY A 162 13.43 -3.26 -9.54
N THR A 163 14.31 -2.87 -10.47
CA THR A 163 15.78 -3.06 -10.40
C THR A 163 16.58 -1.77 -10.39
N GLN A 164 15.95 -0.64 -10.69
CA GLN A 164 16.57 0.68 -10.75
C GLN A 164 15.85 1.66 -9.81
N ALA A 165 16.40 2.85 -9.63
CA ALA A 165 15.69 3.91 -8.94
C ALA A 165 14.39 4.27 -9.71
N ASN A 166 13.32 4.54 -8.97
CA ASN A 166 12.04 4.94 -9.56
C ASN A 166 11.97 6.47 -9.66
N PHE A 167 11.46 6.98 -10.78
CA PHE A 167 11.19 8.41 -10.95
C PHE A 167 9.82 8.74 -10.35
N LEU A 168 9.81 9.57 -9.30
CA LEU A 168 8.59 9.91 -8.57
C LEU A 168 7.89 11.12 -9.18
N THR A 169 6.58 10.99 -9.32
CA THR A 169 5.69 11.99 -9.90
C THR A 169 4.43 12.12 -9.04
N PRO A 170 3.68 13.23 -9.17
CA PRO A 170 2.36 13.32 -8.58
C PRO A 170 1.46 12.17 -9.07
N VAL A 171 0.69 11.60 -8.16
CA VAL A 171 -0.36 10.63 -8.47
C VAL A 171 -1.52 11.41 -9.06
N VAL A 172 -1.85 11.06 -10.31
CA VAL A 172 -2.94 11.66 -11.08
C VAL A 172 -3.89 10.57 -11.50
N LEU A 173 -5.16 10.73 -11.14
CA LEU A 173 -6.26 9.89 -11.61
C LEU A 173 -6.83 10.53 -12.88
N GLY A 174 -6.61 9.89 -14.01
CA GLY A 174 -7.31 10.22 -15.25
C GLY A 174 -8.83 9.98 -15.14
N PRO A 175 -9.61 10.35 -16.17
CA PRO A 175 -11.03 10.08 -16.21
C PRO A 175 -11.33 8.60 -15.99
N ARG A 176 -12.24 8.30 -15.06
CA ARG A 176 -12.63 6.92 -14.69
C ARG A 176 -11.53 6.05 -14.09
N GLU A 177 -10.32 6.57 -13.88
CA GLU A 177 -9.25 5.83 -13.19
C GLU A 177 -9.50 5.74 -11.68
N GLN A 178 -8.84 4.77 -11.06
CA GLN A 178 -8.94 4.51 -9.64
C GLN A 178 -7.57 4.35 -8.97
N ALA A 179 -7.57 4.41 -7.65
CA ALA A 179 -6.42 4.07 -6.83
C ALA A 179 -6.85 3.13 -5.69
N TYR A 180 -6.05 2.08 -5.49
CA TYR A 180 -6.08 1.27 -4.29
C TYR A 180 -5.14 1.92 -3.26
N LEU A 181 -5.72 2.44 -2.18
CA LEU A 181 -4.97 3.01 -1.06
C LEU A 181 -4.75 1.88 -0.06
N VAL A 182 -3.55 1.30 -0.11
CA VAL A 182 -3.09 0.25 0.80
C VAL A 182 -2.45 0.92 2.00
N THR A 183 -2.89 0.56 3.21
CA THR A 183 -2.43 1.19 4.45
C THR A 183 -0.92 1.04 4.65
N GLY A 184 -0.42 -0.18 4.53
CA GLY A 184 0.98 -0.50 4.75
C GLY A 184 1.91 -0.16 3.60
N LYS A 185 3.13 -0.68 3.71
CA LYS A 185 4.11 -0.73 2.61
C LYS A 185 4.17 -2.13 2.03
N MET A 186 4.59 -2.26 0.77
CA MET A 186 4.96 -3.56 0.23
C MET A 186 6.19 -4.10 1.01
N PRO A 187 6.18 -5.37 1.46
CA PRO A 187 7.37 -5.95 2.06
C PRO A 187 8.55 -5.97 1.08
N ASN A 188 9.77 -6.02 1.59
CA ASN A 188 10.95 -6.19 0.75
C ASN A 188 10.91 -7.59 0.14
N GLN A 189 10.91 -7.66 -1.20
CA GLN A 189 10.82 -8.91 -1.94
C GLN A 189 11.95 -9.00 -2.99
N SER A 190 12.24 -10.22 -3.39
CA SER A 190 13.18 -10.56 -4.46
C SER A 190 12.41 -11.24 -5.59
N PRO A 191 12.76 -11.01 -6.88
CA PRO A 191 13.94 -10.29 -7.36
C PRO A 191 13.74 -8.78 -7.62
N TYR A 192 12.53 -8.26 -7.44
CA TYR A 192 12.18 -6.86 -7.70
C TYR A 192 11.74 -6.13 -6.42
N ALA A 193 12.36 -4.99 -6.14
CA ALA A 193 11.92 -4.13 -5.05
C ALA A 193 10.67 -3.32 -5.45
N VAL A 194 9.71 -3.18 -4.53
CA VAL A 194 8.52 -2.32 -4.71
C VAL A 194 8.49 -1.26 -3.60
N PRO A 195 9.43 -0.30 -3.61
CA PRO A 195 9.60 0.63 -2.49
C PRO A 195 8.59 1.79 -2.48
N VAL A 196 7.82 1.97 -3.55
CA VAL A 196 7.03 3.17 -3.79
C VAL A 196 5.66 2.82 -4.38
N SER A 197 4.70 3.73 -4.21
CA SER A 197 3.43 3.71 -4.94
C SER A 197 3.67 3.75 -6.45
N PHE A 198 2.84 3.07 -7.23
CA PHE A 198 3.04 2.98 -8.68
C PHE A 198 1.73 2.84 -9.46
N LYS A 199 1.76 3.25 -10.73
CA LYS A 199 0.66 3.03 -11.67
C LYS A 199 0.77 1.63 -12.27
N LEU A 200 -0.34 0.89 -12.30
CA LEU A 200 -0.37 -0.41 -12.97
C LEU A 200 -0.02 -0.25 -14.45
N ASN A 201 0.61 -1.27 -14.99
CA ASN A 201 0.90 -1.38 -16.42
C ASN A 201 0.69 -2.83 -16.86
N LYS A 202 0.70 -3.07 -18.17
CA LYS A 202 0.44 -4.41 -18.72
C LYS A 202 1.42 -5.49 -18.22
N CYS A 203 2.62 -5.12 -17.78
CA CYS A 203 3.62 -6.06 -17.30
C CYS A 203 3.43 -6.48 -15.84
N ILE A 204 2.57 -5.80 -15.06
CA ILE A 204 2.52 -6.01 -13.60
C ILE A 204 2.15 -7.45 -13.19
N GLY A 205 1.40 -8.16 -14.03
CA GLY A 205 1.03 -9.54 -13.76
C GLY A 205 2.23 -10.47 -13.67
N TYR A 206 3.37 -10.15 -14.31
CA TYR A 206 4.61 -10.91 -14.11
C TYR A 206 5.14 -10.80 -12.68
N LEU A 207 4.98 -9.65 -12.02
CA LEU A 207 5.35 -9.51 -10.61
C LEU A 207 4.37 -10.27 -9.74
N GLU A 208 3.07 -10.10 -9.96
CA GLU A 208 2.04 -10.76 -9.16
C GLU A 208 2.08 -12.30 -9.25
N ALA A 209 2.50 -12.85 -10.39
CA ALA A 209 2.64 -14.29 -10.57
C ALA A 209 3.79 -14.89 -9.74
N LEU A 210 4.72 -14.06 -9.24
CA LEU A 210 5.83 -14.52 -8.41
C LEU A 210 5.37 -14.69 -6.95
N PRO A 211 5.66 -15.84 -6.30
CA PRO A 211 5.21 -16.14 -4.93
C PRO A 211 5.44 -15.06 -3.86
N PRO A 212 6.57 -14.31 -3.84
CA PRO A 212 6.77 -13.28 -2.83
C PRO A 212 5.86 -12.05 -2.97
N TYR A 213 5.18 -11.88 -4.12
CA TYR A 213 4.35 -10.71 -4.39
C TYR A 213 2.88 -11.07 -4.18
N ASN A 214 2.27 -10.46 -3.17
CA ASN A 214 0.86 -10.63 -2.89
C ASN A 214 0.20 -9.24 -2.81
N PHE A 215 -0.20 -8.73 -3.97
CA PHE A 215 -0.94 -7.49 -4.04
C PHE A 215 -2.35 -7.70 -3.46
N SER A 216 -2.81 -6.73 -2.68
CA SER A 216 -4.20 -6.65 -2.22
C SER A 216 -4.77 -5.26 -2.54
N PRO A 217 -5.80 -5.16 -3.39
CA PRO A 217 -6.43 -6.27 -4.12
C PRO A 217 -5.44 -6.97 -5.08
N ARG A 218 -5.87 -8.04 -5.73
CA ARG A 218 -5.03 -8.64 -6.78
C ARG A 218 -4.84 -7.63 -7.92
N ALA A 219 -3.61 -7.52 -8.43
CA ALA A 219 -3.39 -6.81 -9.67
C ALA A 219 -4.01 -7.64 -10.82
N SER A 220 -4.18 -7.04 -12.00
CA SER A 220 -4.76 -7.79 -13.12
C SER A 220 -3.68 -8.59 -13.84
N ALA A 221 -3.93 -9.86 -14.14
CA ALA A 221 -3.06 -10.72 -14.95
C ALA A 221 -3.19 -10.45 -16.47
N ASN A 222 -3.16 -9.19 -16.88
CA ASN A 222 -3.36 -8.76 -18.27
C ASN A 222 -2.03 -8.54 -19.01
N CYS A 223 -1.10 -9.49 -18.91
CA CYS A 223 0.17 -9.39 -19.65
C CYS A 223 -0.03 -9.61 -21.15
N PRO A 224 0.87 -9.06 -21.98
CA PRO A 224 0.94 -9.41 -23.40
C PRO A 224 0.89 -10.93 -23.59
N ALA A 225 0.06 -11.36 -24.54
CA ALA A 225 -0.07 -12.77 -24.84
C ALA A 225 1.21 -13.26 -25.54
N PRO A 226 1.90 -14.30 -25.04
CA PRO A 226 3.12 -14.80 -25.66
C PRO A 226 2.95 -15.20 -27.13
N SER A 227 1.75 -15.64 -27.51
CA SER A 227 1.37 -15.99 -28.89
C SER A 227 1.22 -14.81 -29.84
N LYS A 228 1.24 -13.57 -29.33
CA LYS A 228 1.14 -12.32 -30.09
C LYS A 228 2.45 -11.53 -30.12
N GLU A 229 3.53 -12.08 -29.56
CA GLU A 229 4.84 -11.43 -29.59
C GLU A 229 5.33 -11.20 -31.02
N PRO A 230 5.94 -10.04 -31.31
CA PRO A 230 6.65 -9.83 -32.57
C PRO A 230 7.71 -10.91 -32.81
N GLU A 231 7.98 -11.22 -34.07
CA GLU A 231 9.00 -12.21 -34.48
C GLU A 231 8.71 -13.67 -34.11
N LEU A 232 7.59 -13.97 -33.44
CA LEU A 232 7.23 -15.35 -33.06
C LEU A 232 7.22 -16.30 -34.27
N ALA A 233 6.70 -15.85 -35.42
CA ALA A 233 6.63 -16.66 -36.64
C ALA A 233 8.00 -17.00 -37.25
N SER A 234 9.05 -16.28 -36.87
CA SER A 234 10.43 -16.50 -37.35
C SER A 234 11.21 -17.49 -36.50
N LEU A 235 10.66 -17.93 -35.37
CA LEU A 235 11.31 -18.86 -34.47
C LEU A 235 11.30 -20.29 -35.06
N GLU A 236 12.34 -21.05 -34.74
CA GLU A 236 12.38 -22.49 -34.99
C GLU A 236 11.18 -23.22 -34.35
N GLN A 237 10.77 -24.34 -34.95
CA GLN A 237 9.51 -25.02 -34.64
C GLN A 237 9.35 -25.39 -33.16
N SER A 238 10.42 -25.87 -32.50
CA SER A 238 10.38 -26.23 -31.08
C SER A 238 10.16 -24.99 -30.20
N CYS A 239 10.82 -23.88 -30.51
CA CYS A 239 10.66 -22.63 -29.79
C CYS A 239 9.28 -22.01 -30.01
N TYR A 240 8.82 -21.94 -31.26
CA TYR A 240 7.47 -21.48 -31.61
C TYR A 240 6.40 -22.25 -30.83
N ASN A 241 6.54 -23.58 -30.76
CA ASN A 241 5.60 -24.43 -30.03
C ASN A 241 5.65 -24.21 -28.51
N TYR A 242 6.84 -24.00 -27.94
CA TYR A 242 6.99 -23.66 -26.53
C TYR A 242 6.33 -22.31 -26.20
N VAL A 243 6.71 -21.24 -26.92
CA VAL A 243 6.21 -19.88 -26.67
C VAL A 243 4.70 -19.77 -26.86
N ARG A 244 4.13 -20.41 -27.90
CA ARG A 244 2.67 -20.37 -28.14
C ARG A 244 1.85 -21.02 -27.01
N ARG A 245 2.44 -21.96 -26.26
CA ARG A 245 1.80 -22.65 -25.13
C ARG A 245 2.03 -21.95 -23.79
N LEU A 246 2.90 -20.94 -23.77
CA LEU A 246 3.22 -20.21 -22.56
C LEU A 246 1.99 -19.40 -22.10
N SER A 247 1.62 -19.54 -20.84
CA SER A 247 0.56 -18.72 -20.27
C SER A 247 1.02 -17.26 -20.14
N ALA A 248 0.07 -16.33 -20.26
CA ALA A 248 0.34 -14.93 -19.98
C ALA A 248 0.87 -14.74 -18.54
N CYS A 249 1.73 -13.75 -18.35
CA CYS A 249 2.36 -13.41 -17.08
C CYS A 249 3.25 -14.50 -16.44
N HIS A 250 3.52 -15.60 -17.13
CA HIS A 250 4.41 -16.64 -16.60
C HIS A 250 5.87 -16.30 -16.90
N THR A 251 6.69 -16.26 -15.84
CA THR A 251 8.15 -16.14 -15.97
C THR A 251 8.77 -17.54 -16.03
N PRO A 252 9.34 -17.96 -17.17
CA PRO A 252 9.94 -19.29 -17.29
C PRO A 252 11.11 -19.51 -16.34
N VAL A 253 11.14 -20.70 -15.74
CA VAL A 253 12.24 -21.13 -14.86
C VAL A 253 13.28 -21.87 -15.69
N PHE A 254 14.55 -21.48 -15.57
CA PHE A 254 15.66 -22.12 -16.26
C PHE A 254 16.48 -22.90 -15.25
N GLU A 255 16.63 -24.20 -15.47
CA GLU A 255 17.36 -25.09 -14.56
C GLU A 255 18.10 -26.18 -15.31
N VAL A 256 19.19 -26.68 -14.72
CA VAL A 256 19.94 -27.83 -15.24
C VAL A 256 19.84 -28.95 -14.21
N ARG A 257 19.33 -30.11 -14.63
CA ARG A 257 19.21 -31.31 -13.78
C ARG A 257 19.81 -32.49 -14.53
N ASP A 258 20.73 -33.20 -13.89
CA ASP A 258 21.43 -34.36 -14.49
C ASP A 258 22.08 -34.07 -15.86
N GLY A 259 22.62 -32.85 -16.02
CA GLY A 259 23.23 -32.39 -17.28
C GLY A 259 22.24 -32.05 -18.39
N ILE A 260 20.94 -32.06 -18.10
CA ILE A 260 19.87 -31.71 -19.05
C ILE A 260 19.34 -30.31 -18.73
N ASP A 261 19.32 -29.45 -19.73
CA ASP A 261 18.75 -28.11 -19.63
C ASP A 261 17.22 -28.15 -19.75
N TYR A 262 16.55 -27.61 -18.74
CA TYR A 262 15.10 -27.42 -18.70
C TYR A 262 14.73 -25.94 -18.77
N VAL A 263 13.68 -25.66 -19.53
CA VAL A 263 12.91 -24.42 -19.43
C VAL A 263 11.50 -24.80 -19.01
N ASP A 264 11.15 -24.47 -17.78
CA ASP A 264 10.04 -25.07 -17.04
C ASP A 264 10.14 -26.61 -17.06
N LYS A 265 9.24 -27.28 -17.79
CA LYS A 265 9.20 -28.74 -17.96
C LYS A 265 9.64 -29.19 -19.35
N THR A 266 10.21 -28.29 -20.16
CA THR A 266 10.57 -28.55 -21.56
C THR A 266 12.09 -28.67 -21.72
N THR A 267 12.54 -29.68 -22.46
CA THR A 267 13.96 -29.88 -22.81
C THR A 267 14.18 -29.73 -24.31
N GLY A 268 15.44 -29.71 -24.75
CA GLY A 268 15.79 -29.68 -26.18
C GLY A 268 15.52 -28.34 -26.88
N LEU A 269 15.27 -27.26 -26.14
CA LEU A 269 15.23 -25.90 -26.71
C LEU A 269 16.64 -25.44 -27.06
N SER A 270 16.79 -24.81 -28.23
CA SER A 270 18.08 -24.28 -28.66
C SER A 270 18.55 -23.14 -27.75
N GLY A 271 19.84 -22.82 -27.83
CA GLY A 271 20.39 -21.63 -27.18
C GLY A 271 19.71 -20.34 -27.65
N TYR A 272 19.33 -20.25 -28.92
CA TYR A 272 18.59 -19.10 -29.46
C TYR A 272 17.21 -18.96 -28.81
N CYS A 273 16.46 -20.06 -28.69
CA CYS A 273 15.15 -20.03 -28.03
C CYS A 273 15.25 -19.62 -26.56
N LYS A 274 16.21 -20.20 -25.82
CA LYS A 274 16.44 -19.84 -24.41
C LYS A 274 16.71 -18.35 -24.26
N SER A 275 17.53 -17.77 -25.14
CA SER A 275 17.81 -16.33 -25.16
C SER A 275 16.58 -15.50 -25.51
N TYR A 276 15.79 -15.92 -26.50
CA TYR A 276 14.53 -15.27 -26.87
C TYR A 276 13.57 -15.20 -25.67
N VAL A 277 13.40 -16.33 -24.97
CA VAL A 277 12.50 -16.48 -23.83
C VAL A 277 12.96 -15.62 -22.65
N LYS A 278 14.24 -15.70 -22.26
CA LYS A 278 14.81 -14.89 -21.15
C LYS A 278 14.64 -13.39 -21.37
N LYS A 279 14.80 -12.93 -22.61
CA LYS A 279 14.73 -11.51 -22.95
C LYS A 279 13.32 -10.93 -22.84
N ARG A 280 12.27 -11.75 -22.94
CA ARG A 280 10.89 -11.27 -23.12
C ARG A 280 9.95 -11.64 -21.98
N PHE A 281 9.97 -12.89 -21.51
CA PHE A 281 8.95 -13.40 -20.60
C PHE A 281 9.38 -13.27 -19.14
N SER A 282 9.52 -12.03 -18.70
CA SER A 282 9.73 -11.63 -17.30
C SER A 282 9.20 -10.21 -17.11
N TYR A 283 9.12 -9.72 -15.89
CA TYR A 283 8.72 -8.33 -15.66
C TYR A 283 9.62 -7.34 -16.41
N SER A 284 10.94 -7.45 -16.23
CA SER A 284 11.92 -6.58 -16.90
C SER A 284 11.93 -6.76 -18.43
N GLY A 285 11.76 -7.99 -18.91
CA GLY A 285 11.65 -8.28 -20.34
C GLY A 285 10.42 -7.63 -20.96
N CYS A 286 9.26 -7.76 -20.32
CA CYS A 286 8.02 -7.13 -20.75
C CYS A 286 8.14 -5.60 -20.77
N LEU A 287 8.73 -4.99 -19.74
CA LEU A 287 8.99 -3.54 -19.73
C LEU A 287 9.85 -3.12 -20.93
N ALA A 288 10.93 -3.86 -21.21
CA ALA A 288 11.84 -3.54 -22.30
C ALA A 288 11.18 -3.65 -23.68
N GLN A 289 10.17 -4.51 -23.85
CA GLN A 289 9.46 -4.67 -25.13
C GLN A 289 8.27 -3.74 -25.29
N HIS A 290 7.55 -3.42 -24.21
CA HIS A 290 6.21 -2.83 -24.30
C HIS A 290 6.05 -1.44 -23.69
N VAL A 291 7.09 -0.86 -23.09
CA VAL A 291 6.98 0.46 -22.43
C VAL A 291 6.52 1.58 -23.39
N ALA A 292 6.80 1.42 -24.68
CA ALA A 292 6.42 2.37 -25.72
C ALA A 292 5.01 2.10 -26.31
N ASP A 293 4.32 1.05 -25.88
CA ASP A 293 2.97 0.75 -26.37
C ASP A 293 1.97 1.81 -25.90
N ASN A 294 1.04 2.20 -26.78
CA ASN A 294 0.02 3.21 -26.47
C ASN A 294 -0.89 2.80 -25.28
N ASP A 295 -1.10 1.50 -25.09
CA ASP A 295 -1.89 0.88 -24.02
C ASP A 295 -1.01 0.32 -22.89
N PHE A 296 0.24 0.78 -22.75
CA PHE A 296 1.16 0.30 -21.71
C PHE A 296 0.66 0.56 -20.30
N THR A 297 0.20 1.79 -20.05
CA THR A 297 -0.23 2.24 -18.74
C THR A 297 -1.67 1.80 -18.47
N GLY A 298 -1.92 1.15 -17.34
CA GLY A 298 -3.25 0.74 -16.90
C GLY A 298 -4.04 1.88 -16.24
N THR A 299 -5.27 1.59 -15.83
CA THR A 299 -6.23 2.58 -15.30
C THR A 299 -6.26 2.66 -13.77
N SER A 300 -5.32 1.99 -13.09
CA SER A 300 -5.32 1.87 -11.63
C SER A 300 -3.95 2.20 -11.05
N TRP A 301 -3.95 2.87 -9.91
CA TRP A 301 -2.76 3.06 -9.06
C TRP A 301 -2.79 2.10 -7.88
N TYR A 302 -1.61 1.57 -7.50
CA TYR A 302 -1.35 1.04 -6.17
C TYR A 302 -0.62 2.10 -5.35
N ILE A 303 -1.27 2.57 -4.30
CA ILE A 303 -0.75 3.61 -3.41
C ILE A 303 -0.49 2.98 -2.05
N TYR A 304 0.76 2.94 -1.64
CA TYR A 304 1.16 2.54 -0.30
C TYR A 304 1.24 3.77 0.59
N LEU A 305 0.39 3.83 1.62
CA LEU A 305 0.38 4.92 2.59
C LEU A 305 1.54 4.84 3.59
N ASN A 306 2.26 3.72 3.62
CA ASN A 306 3.41 3.47 4.50
C ASN A 306 3.07 3.64 5.99
N TYR A 307 1.82 3.42 6.37
CA TYR A 307 1.37 3.48 7.75
C TYR A 307 1.64 2.12 8.44
N PRO A 308 2.21 2.10 9.65
CA PRO A 308 2.77 0.87 10.23
C PRO A 308 1.73 -0.08 10.86
N GLN A 309 0.50 0.37 11.05
CA GLN A 309 -0.58 -0.36 11.72
C GLN A 309 -1.88 -0.29 10.93
N GLN A 310 -2.87 -1.10 11.26
CA GLN A 310 -4.21 -1.00 10.66
C GLN A 310 -4.77 0.41 10.88
N LEU A 311 -5.30 0.99 9.81
CA LEU A 311 -5.83 2.35 9.82
C LEU A 311 -7.35 2.36 10.00
N TRP A 312 -8.02 1.25 9.64
CA TRP A 312 -9.47 1.14 9.65
C TRP A 312 -9.93 0.09 10.66
N ASP A 313 -10.91 0.43 11.50
CA ASP A 313 -11.55 -0.58 12.33
C ASP A 313 -12.43 -1.50 11.46
N MET A 314 -12.55 -2.76 11.89
CA MET A 314 -13.36 -3.76 11.18
C MET A 314 -14.85 -3.43 11.16
N ASN A 315 -15.34 -2.67 12.15
CA ASN A 315 -16.75 -2.35 12.33
C ASN A 315 -16.95 -0.90 12.77
N ARG A 316 -18.06 -0.28 12.33
CA ARG A 316 -18.44 1.09 12.69
C ARG A 316 -17.32 2.07 12.37
N GLU A 317 -16.69 1.92 11.22
CA GLU A 317 -15.64 2.81 10.76
C GLU A 317 -16.24 3.98 9.98
N HIS A 318 -15.58 5.13 10.09
CA HIS A 318 -15.90 6.34 9.36
C HIS A 318 -14.62 6.88 8.71
N ILE A 319 -14.53 6.75 7.40
CA ILE A 319 -13.36 7.17 6.61
C ILE A 319 -13.70 8.48 5.92
N SER A 320 -12.85 9.49 6.10
CA SER A 320 -12.98 10.78 5.43
C SER A 320 -11.78 11.05 4.53
N LEU A 321 -12.03 11.51 3.30
CA LEU A 321 -11.04 11.93 2.32
C LEU A 321 -11.04 13.46 2.22
N TYR A 322 -9.87 14.08 2.33
CA TYR A 322 -9.69 15.53 2.24
C TYR A 322 -8.71 15.90 1.12
N ASP A 323 -8.96 17.03 0.46
CA ASP A 323 -8.04 17.57 -0.55
C ASP A 323 -6.77 18.15 0.08
N ALA A 324 -5.84 18.61 -0.75
CA ALA A 324 -4.58 19.20 -0.32
C ALA A 324 -4.75 20.52 0.49
N GLN A 325 -5.94 21.14 0.47
CA GLN A 325 -6.28 22.31 1.28
C GLN A 325 -7.03 21.94 2.57
N GLY A 326 -7.22 20.64 2.84
CA GLY A 326 -7.93 20.15 4.02
C GLY A 326 -9.45 20.25 3.92
N ARG A 327 -10.02 20.47 2.72
CA ARG A 327 -11.47 20.49 2.52
C ARG A 327 -11.99 19.08 2.25
N LEU A 328 -13.21 18.81 2.72
CA LEU A 328 -13.80 17.48 2.63
C LEU A 328 -14.16 17.12 1.19
N VAL A 329 -13.62 16.02 0.68
CA VAL A 329 -13.90 15.49 -0.66
C VAL A 329 -15.04 14.49 -0.60
N ASP A 330 -14.89 13.45 0.21
CA ASP A 330 -15.86 12.36 0.32
C ASP A 330 -15.71 11.61 1.65
N GLU A 331 -16.75 10.86 2.03
CA GLU A 331 -16.79 10.07 3.26
C GLU A 331 -17.45 8.71 3.04
N LEU A 332 -17.02 7.71 3.80
CA LEU A 332 -17.56 6.36 3.77
C LEU A 332 -17.69 5.82 5.19
N SER A 333 -18.86 5.32 5.55
CA SER A 333 -19.08 4.61 6.82
C SER A 333 -19.52 3.16 6.59
N TYR A 334 -19.11 2.26 7.47
CA TYR A 334 -19.59 0.87 7.49
C TYR A 334 -19.54 0.25 8.88
#